data_AF-A0A8T4FR29-F1
#
_entry.id   AF-A0A8T4FR29-F1
#
_cell.length_a   1.000
_cell.length_b   1.000
_cell.length_c   1.000
_cell.angle_alpha   90.00
_cell.angle_beta   90.00
_cell.angle_gamma   90.00
#
_symmetry.space_group_name_H-M   'P 1'
#
loop_
_entity.id
_entity.type
_entity.pdbx_description
1 polymer ?
#
loop_
_entity_poly.entity_id
_entity_poly.type
_entity_poly.pdbx_seq_one_letter_code
_entity_poly.pdbx_strand_id
1 'polypeptide(L)'
;LKTGFADVCRMMADGKLEGNVEFQRKATVCKYVVPRGYGVKSESGHEISVDEEAVSECGAVAYYANVDMKGGKLVTGTSRSVGVVGVADTLEEAEANCEKALKHVVCDAVFVRHDIGTRALVQKRVDHMRELRSA
;
A
#
# COMPACT_ATOMS: atom_id res chain seq x y z
N LEU A 1 7.45 12.66 0.67
CA LEU A 1 7.24 14.05 1.14
C LEU A 1 8.56 14.80 0.96
N LYS A 2 8.55 16.07 0.55
CA LYS A 2 9.76 16.90 0.54
C LYS A 2 9.90 17.68 1.86
N THR A 3 8.78 18.22 2.35
CA THR A 3 8.72 18.79 3.70
C THR A 3 8.98 17.71 4.76
N GLY A 4 9.62 18.05 5.87
CA GLY A 4 9.82 17.10 6.99
C GLY A 4 8.48 16.69 7.60
N PHE A 5 8.19 15.39 7.68
CA PHE A 5 6.90 14.92 8.23
C PHE A 5 6.71 15.33 9.68
N ALA A 6 7.76 15.28 10.51
CA ALA A 6 7.74 15.72 11.89
C ALA A 6 7.42 17.22 12.03
N ASP A 7 7.92 18.05 11.13
CA ASP A 7 7.62 19.48 11.11
C ASP A 7 6.15 19.74 10.78
N VAL A 8 5.60 19.00 9.80
CA VAL A 8 4.17 19.04 9.48
C VAL A 8 3.33 18.63 10.68
N CYS A 9 3.70 17.53 11.37
CA CYS A 9 3.04 17.11 12.61
C CYS A 9 3.09 18.17 13.71
N ARG A 10 4.24 18.80 13.91
CA ARG A 10 4.42 19.85 14.91
C ARG A 10 3.57 21.08 14.59
N MET A 11 3.59 21.56 13.34
CA MET A 11 2.77 22.68 12.89
C MET A 11 1.27 22.41 13.11
N MET A 12 0.81 21.19 12.82
CA MET A 12 -0.57 20.77 13.13
C MET A 12 -0.86 20.83 14.64
N ALA A 13 0.02 20.27 15.47
CA ALA A 13 -0.16 20.24 16.92
C ALA A 13 -0.19 21.65 17.54
N ASP A 14 0.62 22.57 17.00
CA ASP A 14 0.73 23.96 17.47
C ASP A 14 -0.40 24.86 16.92
N GLY A 15 -1.30 24.34 16.07
CA GLY A 15 -2.34 25.14 15.39
C GLY A 15 -1.80 26.14 14.37
N LYS A 16 -0.57 25.89 13.89
CA LYS A 16 0.20 26.77 12.99
C LYS A 16 0.50 26.08 11.66
N LEU A 17 -0.38 25.20 11.20
CA LEU A 17 -0.24 24.62 9.87
C LEU A 17 -0.52 25.72 8.83
N GLU A 18 0.53 26.48 8.54
CA GLU A 18 0.56 27.57 7.57
C GLU A 18 1.63 27.26 6.51
N GLY A 19 1.31 27.52 5.25
CA GLY A 19 2.23 27.33 4.12
C GLY A 19 2.01 26.06 3.29
N ASN A 20 2.89 25.86 2.31
CA ASN A 20 2.79 24.76 1.34
C ASN A 20 3.53 23.52 1.85
N VAL A 21 2.80 22.43 2.06
CA VAL A 21 3.39 21.10 2.22
C VAL A 21 3.83 20.59 0.85
N GLU A 22 5.13 20.40 0.65
CA GLU A 22 5.69 19.99 -0.63
C GLU A 22 5.77 18.47 -0.76
N PHE A 23 5.29 17.97 -1.90
CA PHE A 23 5.33 16.56 -2.26
C PHE A 23 6.33 16.33 -3.39
N GLN A 24 6.93 15.14 -3.40
CA GLN A 24 7.69 14.71 -4.57
C GLN A 24 6.70 14.48 -5.72
N ARG A 25 7.07 14.85 -6.94
CA ARG A 25 6.27 14.57 -8.14
C ARG A 25 6.48 13.11 -8.55
N LYS A 26 5.88 12.20 -7.78
CA LYS A 26 5.86 10.76 -8.02
C LYS A 26 4.44 10.25 -7.84
N ALA A 27 4.09 9.23 -8.62
CA ALA A 27 2.90 8.44 -8.41
C ALA A 27 3.19 7.28 -7.46
N THR A 28 2.15 6.82 -6.75
CA THR A 28 2.25 5.69 -5.83
C THR A 28 1.03 4.79 -5.96
N VAL A 29 1.23 3.48 -5.92
CA VAL A 29 0.17 2.47 -5.83
C VAL A 29 0.42 1.60 -4.60
N CYS A 30 -0.57 1.50 -3.72
CA CYS A 30 -0.51 0.66 -2.53
C CYS A 30 -1.45 -0.54 -2.69
N LYS A 31 -0.92 -1.76 -2.61
CA LYS A 31 -1.68 -3.01 -2.59
C LYS A 31 -1.45 -3.71 -1.27
N TYR A 32 -2.54 -4.12 -0.64
CA TYR A 32 -2.47 -4.88 0.60
C TYR A 32 -2.48 -6.38 0.32
N VAL A 33 -1.52 -7.07 0.94
CA VAL A 33 -1.56 -8.51 1.19
C VAL A 33 -2.40 -8.72 2.43
N VAL A 34 -3.53 -9.40 2.27
CA VAL A 34 -4.49 -9.66 3.35
C VAL A 34 -4.64 -11.16 3.58
N PRO A 35 -4.98 -11.61 4.79
CA PRO A 35 -5.27 -13.01 5.03
C PRO A 35 -6.48 -13.48 4.21
N ARG A 36 -6.50 -14.78 3.86
CA ARG A 36 -7.65 -15.41 3.22
C ARG A 36 -8.91 -15.19 4.07
N GLY A 37 -10.02 -14.85 3.42
CA GLY A 37 -11.28 -14.56 4.11
C GLY A 37 -11.37 -13.18 4.78
N TYR A 38 -10.39 -12.29 4.56
CA TYR A 38 -10.40 -10.93 5.10
C TYR A 38 -11.71 -10.18 4.83
N GLY A 39 -12.23 -9.52 5.88
CA GLY A 39 -13.50 -8.80 5.85
C GLY A 39 -14.73 -9.67 6.16
N VAL A 40 -14.58 -10.98 6.26
CA VAL A 40 -15.66 -11.92 6.60
C VAL A 40 -15.22 -12.90 7.69
N LYS A 41 -14.26 -13.77 7.40
CA LYS A 41 -13.69 -14.77 8.33
C LYS A 41 -12.21 -14.97 8.00
N SER A 42 -11.38 -14.06 8.50
CA SER A 42 -9.94 -14.05 8.24
C SER A 42 -9.23 -15.26 8.85
N GLU A 43 -8.40 -15.93 8.07
CA GLU A 43 -7.51 -17.01 8.51
C GLU A 43 -6.18 -16.41 9.01
N SER A 44 -5.93 -16.43 10.32
CA SER A 44 -4.71 -15.86 10.93
C SER A 44 -3.71 -16.93 11.36
N GLY A 45 -2.47 -16.53 11.60
CA GLY A 45 -1.41 -17.39 12.13
C GLY A 45 -0.63 -18.13 11.05
N HIS A 46 -0.79 -17.74 9.78
CA HIS A 46 -0.03 -18.31 8.68
C HIS A 46 1.33 -17.60 8.56
N GLU A 47 2.38 -18.39 8.34
CA GLU A 47 3.72 -17.85 8.11
C GLU A 47 3.73 -17.00 6.84
N ILE A 48 4.31 -15.80 6.94
CA ILE A 48 4.47 -14.86 5.85
C ILE A 48 5.92 -14.40 5.81
N SER A 49 6.56 -14.49 4.66
CA SER A 49 7.91 -13.97 4.44
C SER A 49 7.88 -12.77 3.49
N VAL A 50 8.78 -11.82 3.72
CA VAL A 50 8.96 -10.63 2.90
C VAL A 50 10.45 -10.48 2.62
N ASP A 51 10.82 -10.49 1.34
CA ASP A 51 12.18 -10.14 0.90
C ASP A 51 12.23 -8.63 0.63
N GLU A 52 12.60 -7.86 1.66
CA GLU A 52 12.59 -6.39 1.62
C GLU A 52 13.57 -5.82 0.59
N GLU A 53 14.71 -6.48 0.36
CA GLU A 53 15.70 -6.07 -0.62
C GLU A 53 15.13 -6.22 -2.03
N ALA A 54 14.58 -7.39 -2.37
CA ALA A 54 13.96 -7.63 -3.67
C ALA A 54 12.72 -6.74 -3.91
N VAL A 55 11.94 -6.43 -2.85
CA VAL A 55 10.87 -5.43 -2.91
C VAL A 55 11.42 -4.05 -3.27
N SER A 56 12.54 -3.65 -2.65
CA SER A 56 13.19 -2.37 -2.91
C SER A 56 13.74 -2.28 -4.34
N GLU A 57 14.38 -3.34 -4.84
CA GLU A 57 14.88 -3.45 -6.21
C GLU A 57 13.76 -3.31 -7.26
N CYS A 58 12.53 -3.70 -6.92
CA CYS A 58 11.35 -3.49 -7.76
C CYS A 58 10.84 -2.04 -7.78
N GLY A 59 11.48 -1.11 -7.06
CA GLY A 59 11.00 0.27 -6.92
C GLY A 59 9.78 0.39 -6.02
N ALA A 60 9.68 -0.48 -5.00
CA ALA A 60 8.59 -0.51 -4.04
C ALA A 60 9.09 -0.53 -2.59
N VAL A 61 8.17 -0.35 -1.65
CA VAL A 61 8.44 -0.44 -0.21
C VAL A 61 7.38 -1.31 0.45
N ALA A 62 7.78 -2.22 1.32
CA ALA A 62 6.88 -3.01 2.15
C ALA A 62 6.65 -2.33 3.51
N TYR A 63 5.39 -2.29 3.95
CA TYR A 63 4.98 -1.80 5.26
C TYR A 63 4.20 -2.89 5.99
N TYR A 64 4.75 -3.37 7.10
CA TYR A 64 4.08 -4.31 7.98
C TYR A 64 2.93 -3.61 8.72
N ALA A 65 1.76 -4.28 8.78
CA ALA A 65 0.57 -3.74 9.42
C ALA A 65 0.04 -4.68 10.50
N ASN A 66 -0.63 -5.77 10.13
CA ASN A 66 -1.19 -6.74 11.09
C ASN A 66 -0.50 -8.09 10.95
N VAL A 67 0.72 -8.15 11.46
CA VAL A 67 1.57 -9.35 11.55
C VAL A 67 2.15 -9.44 12.97
N ASP A 68 2.59 -10.63 13.36
CA ASP A 68 3.17 -10.90 14.68
C ASP A 68 4.39 -11.81 14.55
N MET A 69 5.24 -11.83 15.57
CA MET A 69 6.43 -12.70 15.62
C MET A 69 6.17 -13.86 16.58
N LYS A 70 6.03 -15.08 16.04
CA LYS A 70 5.79 -16.30 16.83
C LYS A 70 6.85 -17.34 16.54
N GLY A 71 7.61 -17.71 17.58
CA GLY A 71 8.68 -18.72 17.44
C GLY A 71 9.77 -18.31 16.45
N GLY A 72 10.08 -17.01 16.35
CA GLY A 72 11.05 -16.48 15.39
C GLY A 72 10.55 -16.40 13.94
N LYS A 73 9.26 -16.62 13.70
CA LYS A 73 8.62 -16.53 12.39
C LYS A 73 7.58 -15.42 12.37
N LEU A 74 7.52 -14.70 11.27
CA LEU A 74 6.49 -13.69 11.03
C LEU A 74 5.20 -14.40 10.60
N VAL A 75 4.09 -14.08 11.27
CA VAL A 75 2.78 -14.68 11.02
C VAL A 75 1.71 -13.63 10.75
N THR A 76 0.72 -13.96 9.92
CA THR A 76 -0.42 -13.10 9.62
C THR A 76 -1.35 -12.94 10.84
N GLY A 77 -1.89 -11.74 11.02
CA GLY A 77 -3.03 -11.52 11.90
C GLY A 77 -4.37 -11.75 11.18
N THR A 78 -5.42 -11.07 11.63
CA THR A 78 -6.77 -11.16 11.05
C THR A 78 -7.11 -10.00 10.11
N SER A 79 -6.21 -9.02 9.99
CA SER A 79 -6.40 -7.83 9.15
C SER A 79 -5.29 -7.71 8.10
N ARG A 80 -5.19 -6.57 7.42
CA ARG A 80 -4.16 -6.28 6.42
C ARG A 80 -2.76 -6.60 6.94
N SER A 81 -2.09 -7.59 6.36
CA SER A 81 -0.79 -8.08 6.84
C SER A 81 0.34 -7.14 6.44
N VAL A 82 0.48 -6.90 5.13
CA VAL A 82 1.57 -6.09 4.55
C VAL A 82 0.99 -5.19 3.47
N GLY A 83 1.32 -3.90 3.50
CA GLY A 83 1.08 -2.97 2.40
C GLY A 83 2.33 -2.84 1.54
N VAL A 84 2.23 -3.18 0.25
CA VAL A 84 3.30 -2.98 -0.73
C VAL A 84 3.00 -1.70 -1.49
N VAL A 85 3.94 -0.76 -1.51
CA VAL A 85 3.79 0.55 -2.14
C VAL A 85 4.79 0.68 -3.28
N GLY A 86 4.33 0.54 -4.52
CA GLY A 86 5.12 0.87 -5.70
C GLY A 86 5.20 2.38 -5.90
N VAL A 87 6.38 2.88 -6.26
CA VAL A 87 6.64 4.31 -6.47
C VAL A 87 7.28 4.51 -7.84
N ALA A 88 6.76 5.45 -8.64
CA ALA A 88 7.31 5.75 -9.97
C ALA A 88 6.91 7.16 -10.43
N ASP A 89 7.28 7.55 -11.65
CA ASP A 89 6.88 8.84 -12.23
C ASP A 89 5.45 8.81 -12.77
N THR A 90 4.97 7.65 -13.20
CA THR A 90 3.59 7.44 -13.67
C THR A 90 2.83 6.43 -12.81
N LEU A 91 1.49 6.49 -12.87
CA LEU A 91 0.66 5.57 -12.10
C LEU A 91 0.83 4.12 -12.60
N GLU A 92 0.92 3.95 -13.93
CA GLU A 92 1.12 2.66 -14.57
C GLU A 92 2.44 2.00 -14.16
N GLU A 93 3.54 2.77 -14.10
CA GLU A 93 4.82 2.25 -13.61
C GLU A 93 4.78 1.95 -12.11
N ALA A 94 4.12 2.77 -11.30
CA ALA A 94 3.98 2.54 -9.86
C ALA A 94 3.15 1.26 -9.59
N GLU A 95 2.11 1.02 -10.38
CA GLU A 95 1.31 -0.20 -10.35
C GLU A 95 2.15 -1.42 -10.73
N ALA A 96 2.94 -1.33 -11.81
CA ALA A 96 3.81 -2.40 -12.26
C ALA A 96 4.92 -2.73 -11.25
N ASN A 97 5.52 -1.72 -10.62
CA ASN A 97 6.49 -1.88 -9.53
C ASN A 97 5.86 -2.61 -8.35
N CYS A 98 4.63 -2.24 -7.98
CA CYS A 98 3.89 -2.91 -6.92
C CYS A 98 3.59 -4.38 -7.24
N GLU A 99 3.16 -4.71 -8.47
CA GLU A 99 2.89 -6.10 -8.90
C GLU A 99 4.14 -6.96 -8.95
N LYS A 100 5.28 -6.41 -9.38
CA LYS A 100 6.57 -7.12 -9.31
C LYS A 100 6.95 -7.41 -7.85
N ALA A 101 6.87 -6.39 -7.00
CA ALA A 101 7.21 -6.49 -5.58
C ALA A 101 6.33 -7.48 -4.81
N LEU A 102 5.05 -7.63 -5.17
CA LEU A 102 4.15 -8.58 -4.51
C LEU A 102 4.62 -10.04 -4.60
N LYS A 103 5.43 -10.40 -5.61
CA LYS A 103 6.02 -11.75 -5.76
C LYS A 103 7.02 -12.08 -4.65
N HIS A 104 7.51 -11.06 -3.96
CA HIS A 104 8.50 -11.15 -2.88
C HIS A 104 7.84 -11.13 -1.49
N VAL A 105 6.50 -11.17 -1.44
CA VAL A 105 5.71 -11.39 -0.22
C VAL A 105 5.03 -12.76 -0.32
N VAL A 106 5.56 -13.76 0.38
CA VAL A 106 5.17 -15.16 0.22
C VAL A 106 4.37 -15.64 1.44
N CYS A 107 3.14 -16.11 1.18
CA CYS A 107 2.28 -16.77 2.14
C CYS A 107 1.22 -17.59 1.37
N ASP A 108 0.89 -18.79 1.83
CA ASP A 108 -0.09 -19.66 1.12
C ASP A 108 -1.55 -19.26 1.37
N ALA A 109 -1.80 -18.52 2.46
CA ALA A 109 -3.13 -18.19 2.95
C ALA A 109 -3.41 -16.69 2.89
N VAL A 110 -3.00 -16.04 1.80
CA VAL A 110 -3.27 -14.62 1.55
C VAL A 110 -4.07 -14.38 0.27
N PHE A 111 -4.58 -13.17 0.15
CA PHE A 111 -5.25 -12.64 -1.01
C PHE A 111 -4.74 -11.22 -1.29
N VAL A 112 -4.71 -10.85 -2.56
CA VAL A 112 -4.35 -9.50 -3.03
C VAL A 112 -5.30 -9.11 -4.14
N ARG A 113 -5.75 -7.85 -4.13
CA ARG A 113 -6.44 -7.28 -5.28
C ARG A 113 -5.43 -6.72 -6.28
N HIS A 114 -5.38 -7.34 -7.45
CA HIS A 114 -4.48 -6.92 -8.54
C HIS A 114 -5.03 -5.75 -9.38
N ASP A 115 -6.31 -5.43 -9.26
CA ASP A 115 -6.95 -4.37 -10.05
C ASP A 115 -6.68 -2.94 -9.51
N ILE A 116 -6.13 -2.83 -8.30
CA ILE A 116 -5.83 -1.53 -7.65
C ILE A 116 -4.75 -0.78 -8.44
N GLY A 117 -4.98 0.50 -8.71
CA GLY A 117 -4.04 1.35 -9.45
C GLY A 117 -4.04 1.13 -10.97
N THR A 118 -4.78 0.13 -11.48
CA THR A 118 -4.90 -0.08 -12.92
C THR A 118 -5.63 1.08 -13.59
N ARG A 119 -5.21 1.41 -14.82
CA ARG A 119 -5.84 2.46 -15.63
C ARG A 119 -7.34 2.27 -15.79
N ALA A 120 -7.78 1.02 -16.01
CA ALA A 120 -9.19 0.67 -16.15
C ALA A 120 -9.99 0.99 -14.88
N LEU A 121 -9.49 0.60 -13.71
CA LEU A 121 -10.17 0.89 -12.44
C LEU A 121 -10.21 2.38 -12.15
N VAL A 122 -9.10 3.10 -12.37
CA VAL A 122 -9.05 4.56 -12.18
C VAL A 122 -10.02 5.27 -13.11
N GLN A 123 -10.02 4.92 -14.40
CA GLN A 123 -10.94 5.50 -15.37
C GLN A 123 -12.41 5.28 -14.98
N LYS A 124 -12.77 4.07 -14.53
CA LYS A 124 -14.11 3.78 -14.00
C LYS A 124 -14.52 4.71 -12.85
N ARG A 125 -13.58 5.10 -11.96
CA ARG A 125 -13.87 6.04 -10.87
C ARG A 125 -14.00 7.48 -11.36
N VAL A 126 -13.19 7.87 -12.33
CA VAL A 126 -13.28 9.19 -12.98
C VAL A 126 -14.65 9.36 -13.64
N ASP A 127 -15.09 8.36 -14.42
CA ASP A 127 -16.36 8.42 -15.14
C ASP A 127 -17.54 8.42 -14.19
N HIS A 128 -17.51 7.58 -13.14
CA HIS A 128 -18.54 7.61 -12.10
C HIS A 128 -18.68 8.99 -11.43
N MET A 129 -17.56 9.66 -11.13
CA MET A 129 -17.60 11.01 -10.55
C MET A 129 -18.10 12.07 -11.54
N ARG A 130 -17.90 11.87 -12.85
CA ARG A 130 -18.47 12.75 -13.88
C ARG A 130 -19.99 12.62 -13.93
N GLU A 131 -20.50 11.39 -13.91
CA GLU A 131 -21.94 11.10 -13.88
C GLU A 131 -22.61 11.77 -12.67
N LEU A 132 -22.06 11.59 -11.47
CA LEU A 132 -22.60 12.19 -10.24
C LEU A 132 -22.61 13.72 -10.24
N ARG A 133 -21.69 14.36 -10.96
CA ARG A 133 -21.61 15.83 -11.05
C ARG A 133 -22.51 16.42 -12.14
N SER A 134 -22.96 15.58 -13.07
CA SER A 134 -23.88 15.97 -14.14
C SER A 134 -25.36 15.73 -13.80
N ALA A 135 -25.64 15.04 -12.68
CA ALA A 135 -26.97 14.85 -12.12
C ALA A 135 -27.36 16.03 -11.22
#